data_AF-W9CMM9-F1
#
_entry.id   AF-W9CMM9-F1
#
_cell.length_a   1.000
_cell.length_b   1.000
_cell.length_c   1.000
_cell.angle_alpha   90.00
_cell.angle_beta   90.00
_cell.angle_gamma   90.00
#
_symmetry.space_group_name_H-M   'P 1'
#
loop_
_entity.id
_entity.type
_entity.pdbx_description
1 polymer ?
#
loop_
_entity_poly.entity_id
_entity_poly.type
_entity_poly.pdbx_seq_one_letter_code
_entity_poly.pdbx_strand_id
1 'polypeptide(L)'
;MAEPDSTTPRYDPSIYDTPFSKLPNPKRVWIGEPGSALEGIGRLSLLTQEVVSSAAASEIKTGKRVGLGWDMTKLEYSQFGRQKCGHKIIPLNGPGGSGYGACFDDVYHMNPQQSSQWDGFRHYSQPRNPSDPSTSQDRVFYGGTTKDEIMDTSNHRIGLQHWAPEGIAGRGILIDYAHWCTQQSSPIKYTNFSLHNIPFQTLLAILTEQNITPQRGDILFIRMGVILEWDSFTDSQKQDYASQSTPEHAGVEPSLELLEWLWDSGISAVAGDAISWEVYPTQGEISCHEYLLGGWGMPIEIRPNATMGHCALSTLQPLPHSPYPEGLKWNDRIERLYRMAGDDGIGSQPRTFFISLQVDQYDPLTLSPNPEKTDWQVALIRLSNDQIDLTQLWATTPLAPPLQSPSRTPRRDYGSRSHSPPAAAVFFIPSPPKGAESEDSIGRRRHGSLGLAQY
;
A
#
# COMPACT_ATOMS: atom_id res chain seq x y z
N MET A 1 12.68 24.62 24.50
CA MET A 1 11.51 23.74 24.42
C MET A 1 10.36 24.61 23.96
N ALA A 2 9.94 24.46 22.70
CA ALA A 2 8.71 25.12 22.24
C ALA A 2 7.55 24.48 23.01
N GLU A 3 6.67 25.29 23.59
CA GLU A 3 5.40 24.82 24.14
C GLU A 3 4.71 23.97 23.06
N PRO A 4 4.34 22.70 23.34
CA PRO A 4 3.51 21.95 22.42
C PRO A 4 2.21 22.73 22.19
N ASP A 5 1.66 22.65 20.98
CA ASP A 5 0.43 23.29 20.50
C ASP A 5 -0.80 22.79 21.31
N SER A 6 -0.82 23.07 22.61
CA SER A 6 -1.73 22.55 23.64
C SER A 6 -3.10 23.24 23.60
N THR A 7 -3.22 24.28 22.79
CA THR A 7 -4.45 25.04 22.60
C THR A 7 -5.34 24.47 21.50
N THR A 8 -4.82 23.55 20.67
CA THR A 8 -5.64 22.90 19.64
C THR A 8 -6.37 21.69 20.23
N PRO A 9 -7.72 21.64 20.17
CA PRO A 9 -8.49 20.52 20.70
C PRO A 9 -8.08 19.17 20.10
N ARG A 10 -7.96 18.15 20.95
CA ARG A 10 -7.81 16.75 20.58
C ARG A 10 -9.13 16.02 20.75
N TYR A 11 -9.43 15.16 19.78
CA TYR A 11 -10.68 14.43 19.74
C TYR A 11 -10.45 12.93 19.88
N ASP A 12 -11.50 12.21 20.24
CA ASP A 12 -11.58 10.76 20.07
C ASP A 12 -12.41 10.43 18.80
N PRO A 13 -12.51 9.15 18.39
CA PRO A 13 -13.23 8.77 17.16
C PRO A 13 -14.72 9.14 17.12
N SER A 14 -15.35 9.53 18.22
CA SER A 14 -16.74 10.00 18.22
C SER A 14 -16.92 11.32 17.48
N ILE A 15 -15.83 12.08 17.24
CA ILE A 15 -15.90 13.32 16.45
C ILE A 15 -16.41 13.07 15.03
N TYR A 16 -16.19 11.86 14.49
CA TYR A 16 -16.67 11.48 13.17
C TYR A 16 -18.20 11.37 13.06
N ASP A 17 -18.92 11.39 14.19
CA ASP A 17 -20.39 11.44 14.19
C ASP A 17 -20.91 12.88 14.20
N THR A 18 -20.02 13.88 14.31
CA THR A 18 -20.36 15.29 14.16
C THR A 18 -20.36 15.65 12.69
N PRO A 19 -21.48 16.14 12.12
CA PRO A 19 -21.52 16.59 10.73
C PRO A 19 -20.50 17.68 10.46
N PHE A 20 -19.95 17.71 9.24
CA PHE A 20 -18.92 18.66 8.83
C PHE A 20 -19.29 20.11 9.15
N SER A 21 -20.55 20.49 8.83
CA SER A 21 -21.12 21.81 9.09
C SER A 21 -21.19 22.22 10.57
N LYS A 22 -21.01 21.27 11.50
CA LYS A 22 -21.03 21.50 12.95
C LYS A 22 -19.65 21.35 13.61
N LEU A 23 -18.60 21.05 12.84
CA LEU A 23 -17.25 20.95 13.38
C LEU A 23 -16.78 22.32 13.89
N PRO A 24 -16.16 22.40 15.08
CA PRO A 24 -15.58 23.64 15.58
C PRO A 24 -14.53 24.23 14.64
N ASN A 25 -13.77 23.35 13.97
CA ASN A 25 -12.83 23.70 12.94
C ASN A 25 -12.83 22.62 11.84
N PRO A 26 -13.58 22.82 10.74
CA PRO A 26 -13.69 21.81 9.68
C PRO A 26 -12.36 21.50 8.97
N LYS A 27 -11.38 22.40 9.00
CA LYS A 27 -10.05 22.19 8.41
C LYS A 27 -9.11 21.40 9.31
N ARG A 28 -9.41 21.31 10.61
CA ARG A 28 -8.50 20.74 11.61
C ARG A 28 -9.23 19.89 12.63
N VAL A 29 -9.17 18.58 12.42
CA VAL A 29 -9.73 17.58 13.33
C VAL A 29 -8.66 16.54 13.63
N TRP A 30 -7.91 16.79 14.70
CA TRP A 30 -6.83 15.93 15.15
C TRP A 30 -7.32 15.00 16.26
N ILE A 31 -7.21 13.70 16.05
CA ILE A 31 -7.59 12.70 17.04
C ILE A 31 -6.37 12.19 17.79
N GLY A 32 -6.59 11.77 19.03
CA GLY A 32 -5.55 11.19 19.87
C GLY A 32 -4.53 12.20 20.40
N GLU A 33 -3.88 11.79 21.50
CA GLU A 33 -2.80 12.55 22.11
C GLU A 33 -1.52 12.46 21.29
N PRO A 34 -0.65 13.50 21.34
CA PRO A 34 0.66 13.48 20.72
C PRO A 34 1.46 12.18 20.97
N GLY A 35 1.85 11.49 19.90
CA GLY A 35 2.62 10.24 19.95
C GLY A 35 1.82 8.98 20.24
N SER A 36 0.51 9.09 20.44
CA SER A 36 -0.36 7.92 20.63
C SER A 36 -0.57 7.13 19.32
N ALA A 37 -0.93 5.85 19.45
CA ALA A 37 -1.33 5.03 18.29
C ALA A 37 -2.53 5.64 17.54
N LEU A 38 -3.47 6.24 18.27
CA LEU A 38 -4.65 6.90 17.69
C LEU A 38 -4.27 8.10 16.82
N GLU A 39 -3.33 8.94 17.27
CA GLU A 39 -2.77 10.02 16.43
C GLU A 39 -2.02 9.44 15.22
N GLY A 40 -1.32 8.33 15.41
CA GLY A 40 -0.58 7.64 14.35
C GLY A 40 -1.44 7.13 13.19
N ILE A 41 -2.63 6.60 13.48
CA ILE A 41 -3.55 6.06 12.47
C ILE A 41 -4.55 7.09 11.92
N GLY A 42 -4.80 8.18 12.65
CA GLY A 42 -5.71 9.24 12.23
C GLY A 42 -7.08 8.68 11.81
N ARG A 43 -7.53 9.06 10.61
CA ARG A 43 -8.84 8.68 10.08
C ARG A 43 -8.97 7.21 9.70
N LEU A 44 -7.86 6.46 9.61
CA LEU A 44 -7.92 5.00 9.50
C LEU A 44 -8.56 4.35 10.72
N SER A 45 -8.71 5.06 11.85
CA SER A 45 -9.51 4.61 13.00
C SER A 45 -11.00 4.34 12.67
N LEU A 46 -11.50 4.79 11.51
CA LEU A 46 -12.82 4.40 11.00
C LEU A 46 -12.88 2.92 10.55
N LEU A 47 -11.74 2.30 10.26
CA LEU A 47 -11.62 0.89 9.87
C LEU A 47 -11.62 -0.02 11.11
N THR A 48 -12.70 -0.01 11.89
CA THR A 48 -12.82 -0.90 13.06
C THR A 48 -12.91 -2.37 12.65
N GLN A 49 -12.66 -3.28 13.58
CA GLN A 49 -12.77 -4.72 13.33
C GLN A 49 -14.14 -5.12 12.76
N GLU A 50 -15.21 -4.49 13.24
CA GLU A 50 -16.58 -4.70 12.76
C GLU A 50 -16.75 -4.20 11.32
N VAL A 51 -16.24 -3.02 11.00
CA VAL A 51 -16.28 -2.46 9.64
C VAL A 51 -15.53 -3.34 8.66
N VAL A 52 -14.30 -3.75 9.00
CA VAL A 52 -13.45 -4.57 8.14
C VAL A 52 -14.03 -5.97 7.97
N SER A 53 -14.48 -6.62 9.05
CA SER A 53 -15.08 -7.96 8.97
C SER A 53 -16.40 -7.96 8.20
N SER A 54 -17.24 -6.94 8.37
CA SER A 54 -18.47 -6.76 7.60
C SER A 54 -18.16 -6.58 6.11
N ALA A 55 -17.19 -5.73 5.76
CA ALA A 55 -16.76 -5.53 4.38
C ALA A 55 -16.20 -6.82 3.75
N ALA A 56 -15.37 -7.57 4.48
CA ALA A 56 -14.83 -8.84 4.01
C ALA A 56 -15.95 -9.85 3.72
N ALA A 57 -16.91 -9.98 4.63
CA ALA A 57 -18.04 -10.88 4.48
C ALA A 57 -18.99 -10.46 3.34
N SER A 58 -19.21 -9.15 3.15
CA SER A 58 -20.12 -8.63 2.13
C SER A 58 -19.50 -8.62 0.73
N GLU A 59 -18.24 -8.25 0.57
CA GLU A 59 -17.65 -8.01 -0.76
C GLU A 59 -16.90 -9.23 -1.34
N ILE A 60 -16.32 -10.10 -0.50
CA ILE A 60 -15.56 -11.25 -1.00
C ILE A 60 -16.52 -12.38 -1.42
N LYS A 61 -16.92 -12.38 -2.70
CA LYS A 61 -17.83 -13.40 -3.26
C LYS A 61 -17.16 -14.43 -4.16
N THR A 62 -16.14 -14.00 -4.92
CA THR A 62 -15.56 -14.81 -6.01
C THR A 62 -14.12 -15.25 -5.74
N GLY A 63 -13.44 -14.62 -4.78
CA GLY A 63 -12.01 -14.84 -4.54
C GLY A 63 -11.08 -14.30 -5.64
N LYS A 64 -11.61 -13.55 -6.63
CA LYS A 64 -10.79 -12.85 -7.63
C LYS A 64 -9.91 -11.81 -6.94
N ARG A 65 -8.63 -11.75 -7.32
CA ARG A 65 -7.64 -10.83 -6.74
C ARG A 65 -7.03 -9.99 -7.84
N VAL A 66 -6.87 -8.69 -7.58
CA VAL A 66 -6.32 -7.71 -8.51
C VAL A 66 -5.22 -6.93 -7.79
N GLY A 67 -4.01 -6.94 -8.36
CA GLY A 67 -2.92 -6.10 -7.86
C GLY A 67 -3.16 -4.66 -8.26
N LEU A 68 -3.19 -3.76 -7.27
CA LEU A 68 -3.29 -2.31 -7.45
C LEU A 68 -1.91 -1.64 -7.53
N GLY A 69 -0.80 -2.35 -7.37
CA GLY A 69 0.52 -1.77 -7.64
C GLY A 69 0.75 -1.58 -9.13
N TRP A 70 1.14 -0.37 -9.53
CA TRP A 70 1.86 -0.14 -10.77
C TRP A 70 3.31 -0.64 -10.61
N ASP A 71 4.06 -0.69 -11.69
CA ASP A 71 5.45 -1.12 -11.63
C ASP A 71 6.29 -0.08 -10.86
N MET A 72 7.12 -0.53 -9.92
CA MET A 72 7.91 0.34 -9.03
C MET A 72 8.85 1.29 -9.79
N THR A 73 9.20 0.94 -11.04
CA THR A 73 10.07 1.74 -11.91
C THR A 73 9.31 2.79 -12.71
N LYS A 74 7.97 2.73 -12.73
CA LYS A 74 7.11 3.64 -13.49
C LYS A 74 7.10 5.04 -12.93
N LEU A 75 6.52 5.93 -13.73
CA LEU A 75 6.83 7.36 -13.67
C LEU A 75 8.35 7.55 -13.76
N GLU A 76 8.95 6.96 -14.81
CA GLU A 76 10.40 6.83 -14.98
C GLU A 76 11.10 8.20 -14.91
N TYR A 77 10.38 9.24 -15.31
CA TYR A 77 10.73 10.64 -15.19
C TYR A 77 9.63 11.34 -14.39
N SER A 78 9.93 11.65 -13.12
CA SER A 78 8.98 12.29 -12.21
C SER A 78 9.22 13.78 -12.13
N GLN A 79 8.14 14.52 -11.88
CA GLN A 79 8.21 15.93 -11.48
C GLN A 79 8.81 16.12 -10.08
N PHE A 80 9.11 17.38 -9.74
CA PHE A 80 9.63 17.82 -8.44
C PHE A 80 11.01 17.27 -8.07
N GLY A 81 11.81 16.86 -9.06
CA GLY A 81 13.17 16.34 -8.83
C GLY A 81 13.21 15.02 -8.07
N ARG A 82 12.11 14.24 -8.05
CA ARG A 82 12.09 12.93 -7.39
C ARG A 82 13.09 11.99 -8.07
N GLN A 83 13.83 11.25 -7.25
CA GLN A 83 14.83 10.30 -7.72
C GLN A 83 14.16 9.09 -8.37
N LYS A 84 14.70 8.66 -9.51
CA LYS A 84 14.26 7.44 -10.20
C LYS A 84 14.57 6.18 -9.37
N CYS A 85 13.63 5.24 -9.39
CA CYS A 85 13.76 3.93 -8.78
C CYS A 85 14.86 3.14 -9.49
N GLY A 86 15.84 2.69 -8.71
CA GLY A 86 16.90 1.78 -9.12
C GLY A 86 16.67 0.40 -8.53
N HIS A 87 16.94 -0.64 -9.32
CA HIS A 87 16.92 -2.02 -8.91
C HIS A 87 18.24 -2.68 -9.32
N LYS A 88 18.93 -3.29 -8.36
CA LYS A 88 20.21 -3.97 -8.57
C LYS A 88 20.14 -5.37 -7.96
N ILE A 89 20.41 -6.37 -8.78
CA ILE A 89 20.53 -7.76 -8.36
C ILE A 89 21.98 -8.02 -7.94
N ILE A 90 22.17 -8.64 -6.77
CA ILE A 90 23.46 -8.97 -6.17
C ILE A 90 23.59 -10.49 -6.03
N PRO A 91 24.51 -11.16 -6.75
CA PRO A 91 24.77 -12.57 -6.54
C PRO A 91 25.45 -12.79 -5.18
N LEU A 92 24.96 -13.76 -4.41
CA LEU A 92 25.57 -14.14 -3.13
C LEU A 92 26.65 -15.21 -3.34
N ASN A 93 27.86 -14.93 -2.87
CA ASN A 93 29.00 -15.85 -2.94
C ASN A 93 29.22 -16.47 -1.55
N GLY A 94 28.86 -17.75 -1.36
CA GLY A 94 29.05 -18.43 -0.09
C GLY A 94 29.01 -19.96 -0.18
N PRO A 95 29.53 -20.67 0.83
CA PRO A 95 29.69 -22.14 0.80
C PRO A 95 28.37 -22.93 0.78
N GLY A 96 27.22 -22.30 1.07
CA GLY A 96 25.87 -22.88 0.90
C GLY A 96 25.22 -22.63 -0.47
N GLY A 97 25.88 -21.89 -1.35
CA GLY A 97 25.43 -21.50 -2.69
C GLY A 97 26.60 -21.59 -3.66
N SER A 98 27.06 -22.81 -3.93
CA SER A 98 28.28 -23.08 -4.71
C SER A 98 28.08 -22.85 -6.22
N GLY A 99 27.94 -21.59 -6.62
CA GLY A 99 28.01 -21.15 -8.01
C GLY A 99 27.48 -19.73 -8.23
N TYR A 100 28.01 -19.05 -9.25
CA TYR A 100 27.47 -17.81 -9.82
C TYR A 100 26.02 -18.05 -10.28
N GLY A 101 25.07 -17.89 -9.37
CA GLY A 101 23.64 -18.05 -9.64
C GLY A 101 22.84 -18.96 -8.70
N ALA A 102 23.42 -19.42 -7.59
CA ALA A 102 22.67 -20.21 -6.60
C ALA A 102 21.69 -19.36 -5.77
N CYS A 103 22.07 -18.12 -5.44
CA CYS A 103 21.26 -17.19 -4.67
C CYS A 103 21.52 -15.74 -5.14
N PHE A 104 20.49 -14.92 -5.10
CA PHE A 104 20.55 -13.50 -5.44
C PHE A 104 19.78 -12.69 -4.40
N ASP A 105 20.33 -11.55 -4.00
CA ASP A 105 19.65 -10.51 -3.24
C ASP A 105 19.31 -9.34 -4.17
N ASP A 106 18.31 -8.56 -3.80
CA ASP A 106 17.89 -7.36 -4.51
C ASP A 106 18.16 -6.11 -3.66
N VAL A 107 18.68 -5.07 -4.30
CA VAL A 107 18.83 -3.74 -3.69
C VAL A 107 17.96 -2.76 -4.48
N TYR A 108 17.04 -2.12 -3.76
CA TYR A 108 16.20 -1.06 -4.27
C TYR A 108 16.67 0.28 -3.74
N HIS A 109 16.69 1.28 -4.62
CA HIS A 109 16.82 2.68 -4.24
C HIS A 109 15.63 3.41 -4.84
N MET A 110 14.71 3.88 -4.02
CA MET A 110 13.45 4.45 -4.50
C MET A 110 13.05 5.69 -3.72
N ASN A 111 12.40 6.61 -4.42
CA ASN A 111 11.59 7.64 -3.80
C ASN A 111 10.18 7.04 -3.59
N PRO A 112 9.65 6.93 -2.35
CA PRO A 112 8.34 6.33 -2.11
C PRO A 112 7.19 7.08 -2.78
N GLN A 113 7.41 8.32 -3.22
CA GLN A 113 6.44 9.14 -3.95
C GLN A 113 6.59 9.08 -5.48
N GLN A 114 7.32 8.09 -6.02
CA GLN A 114 7.53 7.97 -7.47
C GLN A 114 6.45 7.13 -8.16
N SER A 115 6.14 5.95 -7.65
CA SER A 115 5.18 5.02 -8.27
C SER A 115 3.86 4.99 -7.49
N SER A 116 3.15 3.87 -7.46
CA SER A 116 2.02 3.64 -6.56
C SER A 116 2.45 3.86 -5.11
N GLN A 117 1.71 4.69 -4.38
CA GLN A 117 2.13 5.16 -3.07
C GLN A 117 0.93 5.48 -2.19
N TRP A 118 1.17 5.47 -0.87
CA TRP A 118 0.34 6.16 0.10
C TRP A 118 1.09 7.39 0.64
N ASP A 119 0.44 8.53 0.64
CA ASP A 119 0.92 9.73 1.31
C ASP A 119 0.53 9.70 2.79
N GLY A 120 1.57 9.59 3.62
CA GLY A 120 1.46 9.68 5.07
C GLY A 120 1.26 11.10 5.55
N PHE A 121 0.92 11.25 6.84
CA PHE A 121 0.63 12.56 7.44
C PHE A 121 1.83 13.52 7.50
N ARG A 122 3.04 13.00 7.23
CA ARG A 122 4.28 13.77 7.08
C ARG A 122 4.49 14.33 5.66
N HIS A 123 3.66 13.96 4.69
CA HIS A 123 3.86 14.29 3.29
C HIS A 123 3.55 15.76 2.96
N TYR A 124 2.40 16.25 3.44
CA TYR A 124 1.94 17.61 3.16
C TYR A 124 1.44 18.28 4.45
N SER A 125 1.88 19.51 4.68
CA SER A 125 1.50 20.31 5.85
C SER A 125 0.33 21.23 5.52
N GLN A 126 -0.22 21.90 6.53
CA GLN A 126 -1.19 22.99 6.42
C GLN A 126 -0.68 24.24 7.16
N PRO A 127 -1.20 25.45 6.86
CA PRO A 127 -0.89 26.64 7.66
C PRO A 127 -1.18 26.42 9.15
N ARG A 128 -0.29 26.91 10.03
CA ARG A 128 -0.45 26.77 11.49
C ARG A 128 -1.69 27.49 11.99
N ASN A 129 -1.96 28.68 11.48
CA ASN A 129 -3.23 29.35 11.70
C ASN A 129 -4.19 28.98 10.55
N PRO A 130 -5.35 28.34 10.82
CA PRO A 130 -6.29 27.93 9.77
C PRO A 130 -6.79 29.07 8.87
N SER A 131 -6.77 30.30 9.37
CA SER A 131 -7.17 31.50 8.64
C SER A 131 -6.07 32.06 7.72
N ASP A 132 -4.85 31.55 7.80
CA ASP A 132 -3.76 31.97 6.94
C ASP A 132 -3.89 31.32 5.55
N PRO A 133 -3.40 31.99 4.49
CA PRO A 133 -3.40 31.43 3.14
C PRO A 133 -2.51 30.19 3.04
N SER A 134 -2.79 29.33 2.06
CA SER A 134 -1.98 28.13 1.77
C SER A 134 -0.50 28.44 1.48
N THR A 135 -0.17 29.67 1.09
CA THR A 135 1.22 30.14 0.88
C THR A 135 1.98 30.46 2.18
N SER A 136 1.32 30.38 3.34
CA SER A 136 1.96 30.66 4.64
C SER A 136 3.19 29.77 4.87
N GLN A 137 4.24 30.40 5.40
CA GLN A 137 5.50 29.73 5.74
C GLN A 137 5.45 29.07 7.13
N ASP A 138 4.57 29.54 8.01
CA ASP A 138 4.32 28.88 9.30
C ASP A 138 3.32 27.76 9.10
N ARG A 139 3.84 26.53 9.04
CA ARG A 139 3.08 25.34 8.71
C ARG A 139 3.27 24.25 9.76
N VAL A 140 2.24 23.43 9.91
CA VAL A 140 2.23 22.24 10.75
C VAL A 140 1.67 21.06 9.98
N PHE A 141 2.16 19.88 10.33
CA PHE A 141 1.62 18.61 9.83
C PHE A 141 0.49 18.15 10.76
N TYR A 142 -0.04 16.96 10.51
CA TYR A 142 -1.08 16.37 11.33
C TYR A 142 -0.72 16.37 12.82
N GLY A 143 -1.72 16.64 13.67
CA GLY A 143 -1.51 16.73 15.11
C GLY A 143 -0.57 17.86 15.55
N GLY A 144 -0.35 18.89 14.72
CA GLY A 144 0.55 19.99 15.06
C GLY A 144 2.04 19.62 15.00
N THR A 145 2.37 18.46 14.42
CA THR A 145 3.75 18.00 14.26
C THR A 145 4.54 19.01 13.43
N THR A 146 5.74 19.33 13.88
CA THR A 146 6.60 20.34 13.26
C THR A 146 7.55 19.73 12.23
N LYS A 147 8.08 20.59 11.34
CA LYS A 147 9.14 20.20 10.41
C LYS A 147 10.36 19.65 11.15
N ASP A 148 10.77 20.27 12.26
CA ASP A 148 11.96 19.86 13.01
C ASP A 148 11.78 18.47 13.63
N GLU A 149 10.57 18.15 14.13
CA GLU A 149 10.23 16.80 14.58
C GLU A 149 10.31 15.77 13.44
N ILE A 150 9.92 16.11 12.22
CA ILE A 150 10.01 15.19 11.07
C ILE A 150 11.45 15.01 10.59
N MET A 151 12.26 16.06 10.65
CA MET A 151 13.67 16.02 10.27
C MET A 151 14.53 15.24 11.28
N ASP A 152 14.07 15.10 12.52
CA ASP A 152 14.66 14.19 13.51
C ASP A 152 14.27 12.73 13.19
N THR A 153 15.22 11.98 12.66
CA THR A 153 15.01 10.58 12.25
C THR A 153 14.75 9.62 13.42
N SER A 154 14.98 10.04 14.67
CA SER A 154 14.62 9.28 15.86
C SER A 154 13.17 9.51 16.32
N ASN A 155 12.50 10.52 15.76
CA ASN A 155 11.11 10.80 16.05
C ASN A 155 10.20 10.10 15.03
N HIS A 156 9.31 9.25 15.53
CA HIS A 156 8.40 8.43 14.73
C HIS A 156 6.94 8.93 14.76
N ARG A 157 6.64 10.05 15.41
CA ARG A 157 5.27 10.60 15.47
C ARG A 157 4.63 10.74 14.09
N ILE A 158 3.36 10.33 13.93
CA ILE A 158 2.59 10.39 12.66
C ILE A 158 3.26 9.74 11.43
N GLY A 159 4.24 8.85 11.62
CA GLY A 159 4.87 8.10 10.53
C GLY A 159 4.05 6.89 10.08
N LEU A 160 4.34 6.37 8.89
CA LEU A 160 3.61 5.25 8.27
C LEU A 160 3.70 3.94 9.07
N GLN A 161 4.68 3.79 9.96
CA GLN A 161 4.79 2.60 10.79
C GLN A 161 3.60 2.40 11.74
N HIS A 162 2.81 3.44 12.01
CA HIS A 162 1.58 3.27 12.77
C HIS A 162 0.50 2.51 11.98
N TRP A 163 0.60 2.46 10.65
CA TRP A 163 -0.36 1.77 9.77
C TRP A 163 0.08 0.34 9.47
N ALA A 164 1.39 0.06 9.48
CA ALA A 164 1.96 -1.23 9.10
C ALA A 164 1.41 -2.46 9.87
N PRO A 165 1.14 -2.40 11.19
CA PRO A 165 0.66 -3.57 11.94
C PRO A 165 -0.70 -4.10 11.47
N GLU A 166 -1.58 -3.21 11.01
CA GLU A 166 -2.93 -3.56 10.57
C GLU A 166 -3.10 -3.45 9.04
N GLY A 167 -2.19 -2.74 8.38
CA GLY A 167 -2.31 -2.36 6.98
C GLY A 167 -3.50 -1.43 6.76
N ILE A 168 -3.92 -1.33 5.51
CA ILE A 168 -5.17 -0.67 5.12
C ILE A 168 -6.07 -1.74 4.55
N ALA A 169 -7.09 -2.14 5.31
CA ALA A 169 -8.06 -3.14 4.90
C ALA A 169 -9.49 -2.63 5.13
N GLY A 170 -10.37 -2.83 4.16
CA GLY A 170 -11.73 -2.31 4.24
C GLY A 170 -12.49 -2.46 2.94
N ARG A 171 -13.61 -1.73 2.82
CA ARG A 171 -14.35 -1.68 1.56
C ARG A 171 -13.82 -0.56 0.67
N GLY A 172 -13.48 -0.89 -0.56
CA GLY A 172 -13.19 0.08 -1.62
C GLY A 172 -14.45 0.38 -2.43
N ILE A 173 -14.64 1.65 -2.81
CA ILE A 173 -15.64 2.08 -3.80
C ILE A 173 -14.93 2.71 -5.00
N LEU A 174 -15.28 2.30 -6.23
CA LEU A 174 -14.62 2.78 -7.46
C LEU A 174 -15.51 3.72 -8.27
N ILE A 175 -15.02 4.95 -8.48
CA ILE A 175 -15.51 5.89 -9.49
C ILE A 175 -14.58 5.80 -10.71
N ASP A 176 -15.05 5.15 -11.78
CA ASP A 176 -14.34 5.07 -13.05
C ASP A 176 -14.68 6.26 -13.95
N TYR A 177 -14.06 7.41 -13.67
CA TYR A 177 -14.27 8.65 -14.41
C TYR A 177 -13.84 8.51 -15.88
N ALA A 178 -12.68 7.91 -16.13
CA ALA A 178 -12.16 7.71 -17.48
C ALA A 178 -13.13 6.91 -18.35
N HIS A 179 -13.68 5.81 -17.82
CA HIS A 179 -14.69 5.04 -18.54
C HIS A 179 -16.00 5.83 -18.70
N TRP A 180 -16.49 6.48 -17.63
CA TRP A 180 -17.71 7.27 -17.67
C TRP A 180 -17.67 8.36 -18.76
N CYS A 181 -16.54 9.05 -18.93
CA CYS A 181 -16.33 10.04 -19.99
C CYS A 181 -16.55 9.47 -21.40
N THR A 182 -16.23 8.19 -21.63
CA THR A 182 -16.44 7.53 -22.93
C THR A 182 -17.89 7.14 -23.19
N GLN A 183 -18.70 7.00 -22.14
CA GLN A 183 -20.11 6.60 -22.23
C GLN A 183 -21.06 7.79 -22.42
N GLN A 184 -20.56 9.02 -22.33
CA GLN A 184 -21.37 10.22 -22.51
C GLN A 184 -21.86 10.35 -23.95
N SER A 185 -23.06 10.91 -24.13
CA SER A 185 -23.66 11.14 -25.46
C SER A 185 -22.75 11.94 -26.40
N SER A 186 -22.01 12.88 -25.82
CA SER A 186 -20.80 13.45 -26.41
C SER A 186 -19.60 13.05 -25.53
N PRO A 187 -18.69 12.17 -26.00
CA PRO A 187 -17.55 11.75 -25.20
C PRO A 187 -16.71 12.93 -24.72
N ILE A 188 -16.42 12.96 -23.43
CA ILE A 188 -15.57 13.98 -22.82
C ILE A 188 -14.12 13.59 -23.09
N LYS A 189 -13.35 14.50 -23.69
CA LYS A 189 -11.93 14.31 -23.96
C LYS A 189 -11.12 15.19 -23.03
N TYR A 190 -10.14 14.60 -22.34
CA TYR A 190 -9.18 15.28 -21.50
C TYR A 190 -7.83 14.56 -21.58
N THR A 191 -6.79 15.21 -21.07
CA THR A 191 -5.49 14.60 -20.80
C THR A 191 -5.20 14.71 -19.32
N ASN A 192 -4.59 13.69 -18.74
CA ASN A 192 -4.18 13.69 -17.35
C ASN A 192 -3.03 14.68 -17.05
N PHE A 193 -2.40 15.21 -18.10
CA PHE A 193 -1.30 16.17 -18.05
C PHE A 193 -1.74 17.57 -18.49
N SER A 194 -2.97 17.95 -18.10
CA SER A 194 -3.55 19.29 -18.31
C SER A 194 -4.37 19.73 -17.10
N LEU A 195 -4.72 21.01 -17.05
CA LEU A 195 -5.61 21.59 -16.05
C LEU A 195 -7.08 21.18 -16.28
N HIS A 196 -7.40 19.91 -15.99
CA HIS A 196 -8.75 19.35 -16.13
C HIS A 196 -9.36 19.05 -14.76
N ASN A 197 -10.50 19.69 -14.49
CA ASN A 197 -11.24 19.53 -13.25
C ASN A 197 -12.27 18.41 -13.36
N ILE A 198 -12.35 17.57 -12.33
CA ILE A 198 -13.48 16.67 -12.10
C ILE A 198 -14.35 17.29 -11.00
N PRO A 199 -15.47 17.94 -11.35
CA PRO A 199 -16.35 18.56 -10.37
C PRO A 199 -16.96 17.51 -9.45
N PHE A 200 -17.19 17.87 -8.18
CA PHE A 200 -17.85 16.99 -7.21
C PHE A 200 -19.21 16.47 -7.71
N GLN A 201 -19.99 17.30 -8.40
CA GLN A 201 -21.28 16.90 -8.96
C GLN A 201 -21.16 15.76 -9.99
N THR A 202 -20.03 15.67 -10.70
CA THR A 202 -19.76 14.56 -11.62
C THR A 202 -19.49 13.26 -10.85
N LEU A 203 -18.78 13.31 -9.73
CA LEU A 203 -18.59 12.15 -8.86
C LEU A 203 -19.93 11.62 -8.34
N LEU A 204 -20.81 12.51 -7.88
CA LEU A 204 -22.17 12.16 -7.44
C LEU A 204 -23.02 11.55 -8.56
N ALA A 205 -22.93 12.08 -9.77
CA ALA A 205 -23.64 11.53 -10.93
C ALA A 205 -23.18 10.10 -11.20
N ILE A 206 -21.87 9.83 -11.19
CA ILE A 206 -21.33 8.48 -11.40
C ILE A 206 -21.79 7.53 -10.30
N LEU A 207 -21.70 7.93 -9.03
CA LEU A 207 -22.18 7.09 -7.92
C LEU A 207 -23.66 6.75 -8.06
N THR A 208 -24.48 7.72 -8.46
CA THR A 208 -25.93 7.55 -8.68
C THR A 208 -26.21 6.60 -9.84
N GLU A 209 -25.58 6.81 -11.00
CA GLU A 209 -25.71 5.93 -12.17
C GLU A 209 -25.30 4.48 -11.87
N GLN A 210 -24.33 4.32 -10.97
CA GLN A 210 -23.79 3.03 -10.57
C GLN A 210 -24.46 2.43 -9.33
N ASN A 211 -25.45 3.13 -8.77
CA ASN A 211 -26.15 2.75 -7.54
C ASN A 211 -25.18 2.41 -6.38
N ILE A 212 -24.11 3.20 -6.24
CA ILE A 212 -23.12 3.06 -5.17
C ILE A 212 -23.50 4.03 -4.06
N THR A 213 -23.72 3.49 -2.85
CA THR A 213 -23.95 4.30 -1.65
C THR A 213 -22.74 4.16 -0.72
N PRO A 214 -22.02 5.25 -0.42
CA PRO A 214 -20.93 5.25 0.54
C PRO A 214 -21.37 4.75 1.91
N GLN A 215 -20.47 4.08 2.62
CA GLN A 215 -20.65 3.70 4.01
C GLN A 215 -19.41 4.08 4.81
N ARG A 216 -19.60 4.18 6.13
CA ARG A 216 -18.53 4.48 7.07
C ARG A 216 -17.39 3.47 6.93
N GLY A 217 -16.18 3.99 6.80
CA GLY A 217 -14.96 3.22 6.61
C GLY A 217 -14.58 3.01 5.15
N ASP A 218 -15.41 3.41 4.19
CA ASP A 218 -15.09 3.24 2.76
C ASP A 218 -13.79 3.93 2.36
N ILE A 219 -13.07 3.29 1.45
CA ILE A 219 -11.89 3.83 0.77
C ILE A 219 -12.32 4.20 -0.64
N LEU A 220 -12.22 5.49 -0.99
CA LEU A 220 -12.69 6.00 -2.27
C LEU A 220 -11.60 5.92 -3.33
N PHE A 221 -11.84 5.19 -4.41
CA PHE A 221 -10.97 5.10 -5.59
C PHE A 221 -11.53 5.91 -6.75
N ILE A 222 -10.69 6.74 -7.38
CA ILE A 222 -11.03 7.49 -8.59
C ILE A 222 -10.06 7.10 -9.71
N ARG A 223 -10.60 6.51 -10.79
CA ARG A 223 -9.83 6.14 -11.97
C ARG A 223 -10.00 7.19 -13.08
N MET A 224 -8.90 7.88 -13.38
CA MET A 224 -8.72 8.93 -14.38
C MET A 224 -7.90 8.46 -15.61
N GLY A 225 -7.28 7.29 -15.56
CA GLY A 225 -6.64 6.68 -16.72
C GLY A 225 -5.21 7.15 -17.00
N VAL A 226 -4.52 7.72 -16.01
CA VAL A 226 -3.12 8.20 -16.13
C VAL A 226 -2.20 7.14 -16.71
N ILE A 227 -2.32 5.90 -16.22
CA ILE A 227 -1.38 4.83 -16.58
C ILE A 227 -1.40 4.54 -18.09
N LEU A 228 -2.60 4.47 -18.68
CA LEU A 228 -2.76 4.23 -20.12
C LEU A 228 -2.17 5.37 -20.95
N GLU A 229 -2.35 6.61 -20.49
CA GLU A 229 -1.80 7.78 -21.16
C GLU A 229 -0.29 7.86 -21.03
N TRP A 230 0.25 7.64 -19.83
CA TRP A 230 1.70 7.63 -19.59
C TRP A 230 2.43 6.55 -20.38
N ASP A 231 1.86 5.35 -20.46
CA ASP A 231 2.45 4.25 -21.22
C ASP A 231 2.35 4.47 -22.75
N SER A 232 1.52 5.42 -23.20
CA SER A 232 1.47 5.85 -24.60
C SER A 232 2.56 6.87 -24.96
N PHE A 233 3.14 7.55 -23.97
CA PHE A 233 4.18 8.55 -24.20
C PHE A 233 5.51 7.90 -24.62
N THR A 234 6.18 8.54 -25.56
CA THR A 234 7.59 8.27 -25.85
C THR A 234 8.48 8.74 -24.69
N ASP A 235 9.69 8.19 -24.58
CA ASP A 235 10.66 8.62 -23.57
C ASP A 235 10.95 10.14 -23.62
N SER A 236 11.01 10.72 -24.83
CA SER A 236 11.18 12.18 -24.99
C SER A 236 10.02 12.95 -24.38
N GLN A 237 8.76 12.54 -24.64
CA GLN A 237 7.58 13.21 -24.07
C GLN A 237 7.55 13.12 -22.55
N LYS A 238 7.97 11.98 -21.98
CA LYS A 238 8.08 11.82 -20.52
C LYS A 238 9.15 12.73 -19.93
N GLN A 239 10.30 12.86 -20.59
CA GLN A 239 11.37 13.80 -20.20
C GLN A 239 10.93 15.25 -20.33
N ASP A 240 10.24 15.60 -21.42
CA ASP A 240 9.70 16.94 -21.65
C ASP A 240 8.72 17.30 -20.54
N TYR A 241 7.79 16.41 -20.21
CA TYR A 241 6.90 16.56 -19.06
C TYR A 241 7.68 16.75 -17.75
N ALA A 242 8.66 15.89 -17.48
CA ALA A 242 9.49 15.97 -16.28
C ALA A 242 10.39 17.22 -16.19
N SER A 243 10.51 17.98 -17.28
CA SER A 243 11.26 19.23 -17.36
C SER A 243 10.40 20.48 -17.16
N GLN A 244 9.06 20.34 -17.14
CA GLN A 244 8.15 21.46 -17.02
C GLN A 244 8.30 22.15 -15.66
N SER A 245 8.48 23.47 -15.66
CA SER A 245 8.54 24.26 -14.43
C SER A 245 7.20 24.37 -13.70
N THR A 246 6.09 24.24 -14.45
CA THR A 246 4.71 24.35 -13.97
C THR A 246 3.89 23.21 -14.58
N PRO A 247 4.01 21.97 -14.08
CA PRO A 247 3.19 20.88 -14.58
C PRO A 247 1.72 21.14 -14.28
N GLU A 248 0.86 20.63 -15.16
CA GLU A 248 -0.57 20.57 -14.93
C GLU A 248 -0.99 19.11 -14.79
N HIS A 249 -1.85 18.83 -13.82
CA HIS A 249 -2.41 17.50 -13.60
C HIS A 249 -3.92 17.61 -13.51
N ALA A 250 -4.59 16.74 -14.26
CA ALA A 250 -6.02 16.55 -14.09
C ALA A 250 -6.28 15.93 -12.71
N GLY A 251 -7.39 16.31 -12.08
CA GLY A 251 -7.73 15.75 -10.78
C GLY A 251 -9.13 16.14 -10.32
N VAL A 252 -9.45 15.70 -9.11
CA VAL A 252 -10.67 16.12 -8.41
C VAL A 252 -10.59 17.62 -8.15
N GLU A 253 -11.67 18.34 -8.46
CA GLU A 253 -11.80 19.76 -8.16
C GLU A 253 -12.01 19.95 -6.64
N PRO A 254 -11.15 20.69 -5.94
CA PRO A 254 -11.33 20.95 -4.52
C PRO A 254 -12.54 21.87 -4.30
N SER A 255 -13.47 21.43 -3.46
CA SER A 255 -14.62 22.23 -3.06
C SER A 255 -15.03 21.93 -1.62
N LEU A 256 -15.77 22.84 -0.98
CA LEU A 256 -16.30 22.59 0.37
C LEU A 256 -17.35 21.47 0.35
N GLU A 257 -18.15 21.36 -0.71
CA GLU A 257 -19.14 20.29 -0.83
C GLU A 257 -18.48 18.91 -0.93
N LEU A 258 -17.36 18.81 -1.64
CA LEU A 258 -16.55 17.58 -1.69
C LEU A 258 -16.03 17.21 -0.30
N LEU A 259 -15.45 18.18 0.42
CA LEU A 259 -14.89 17.96 1.75
C LEU A 259 -15.97 17.57 2.76
N GLU A 260 -17.11 18.26 2.74
CA GLU A 260 -18.29 17.92 3.54
C GLU A 260 -18.76 16.49 3.25
N TRP A 261 -18.87 16.12 1.97
CA TRP A 261 -19.30 14.78 1.58
C TRP A 261 -18.30 13.69 1.99
N LEU A 262 -16.99 13.90 1.81
CA LEU A 262 -15.96 12.97 2.26
C LEU A 262 -16.02 12.76 3.78
N TRP A 263 -16.27 13.85 4.52
CA TRP A 263 -16.39 13.81 5.96
C TRP A 263 -17.65 13.04 6.40
N ASP A 264 -18.82 13.50 5.97
CA ASP A 264 -20.13 13.01 6.40
C ASP A 264 -20.42 11.58 5.90
N SER A 265 -19.87 11.19 4.75
CA SER A 265 -19.97 9.80 4.25
C SER A 265 -19.11 8.81 5.02
N GLY A 266 -18.21 9.31 5.90
CA GLY A 266 -17.32 8.47 6.68
C GLY A 266 -16.24 7.79 5.84
N ILE A 267 -15.79 8.41 4.74
CA ILE A 267 -14.65 7.93 3.96
C ILE A 267 -13.41 7.89 4.85
N SER A 268 -12.67 6.78 4.86
CA SER A 268 -11.49 6.58 5.72
C SER A 268 -10.18 7.00 5.03
N ALA A 269 -10.12 6.80 3.72
CA ALA A 269 -9.00 7.17 2.86
C ALA A 269 -9.47 7.43 1.43
N VAL A 270 -8.69 8.19 0.67
CA VAL A 270 -8.93 8.41 -0.76
C VAL A 270 -7.76 7.85 -1.56
N ALA A 271 -8.05 7.43 -2.78
CA ALA A 271 -7.13 6.79 -3.68
C ALA A 271 -7.48 7.14 -5.12
N GLY A 272 -6.50 7.16 -6.02
CA GLY A 272 -6.79 7.34 -7.43
C GLY A 272 -5.55 7.35 -8.30
N ASP A 273 -5.73 7.10 -9.60
CA ASP A 273 -4.60 6.97 -10.51
C ASP A 273 -4.02 8.29 -11.02
N ALA A 274 -4.62 9.42 -10.63
CA ALA A 274 -4.13 10.79 -10.87
C ALA A 274 -2.69 11.01 -10.39
N ILE A 275 -1.98 12.04 -10.88
CA ILE A 275 -0.63 12.36 -10.40
C ILE A 275 -0.63 12.98 -8.99
N SER A 276 -1.64 13.79 -8.69
CA SER A 276 -1.78 14.54 -7.43
C SER A 276 -3.13 14.31 -6.73
N TRP A 277 -3.96 13.38 -7.18
CA TRP A 277 -5.35 13.18 -6.71
C TRP A 277 -6.29 14.38 -6.99
N GLU A 278 -6.04 15.53 -6.38
CA GLU A 278 -6.67 16.80 -6.74
C GLU A 278 -6.01 17.44 -7.97
N VAL A 279 -6.75 18.33 -8.64
CA VAL A 279 -6.24 19.12 -9.77
C VAL A 279 -5.01 19.93 -9.34
N TYR A 280 -4.02 20.02 -10.22
CA TYR A 280 -2.80 20.79 -9.98
C TYR A 280 -2.44 21.64 -11.21
N PRO A 281 -1.99 22.90 -11.05
CA PRO A 281 -1.91 23.66 -9.79
C PRO A 281 -3.28 23.94 -9.16
N THR A 282 -3.29 24.13 -7.84
CA THR A 282 -4.50 24.51 -7.10
C THR A 282 -5.02 25.86 -7.61
N GLN A 283 -6.29 25.90 -8.04
CA GLN A 283 -6.89 27.08 -8.69
C GLN A 283 -7.63 28.02 -7.70
N GLY A 284 -7.57 27.74 -6.40
CA GLY A 284 -8.26 28.51 -5.36
C GLY A 284 -7.61 28.36 -3.98
N GLU A 285 -8.34 28.70 -2.91
CA GLU A 285 -7.83 28.67 -1.53
C GLU A 285 -7.95 27.27 -0.87
N ILE A 286 -8.76 26.39 -1.45
CA ILE A 286 -9.01 25.04 -0.93
C ILE A 286 -7.99 24.10 -1.53
N SER A 287 -7.24 23.41 -0.67
CA SER A 287 -6.40 22.28 -1.04
C SER A 287 -6.85 21.04 -0.29
N CYS A 288 -7.18 19.98 -1.02
CA CYS A 288 -7.50 18.70 -0.44
C CYS A 288 -6.30 18.13 0.32
N HIS A 289 -5.06 18.25 -0.16
CA HIS A 289 -3.90 17.76 0.62
C HIS A 289 -3.80 18.40 2.01
N GLU A 290 -4.11 19.70 2.14
CA GLU A 290 -4.11 20.37 3.46
C GLU A 290 -5.18 19.80 4.39
N TYR A 291 -6.42 19.66 3.90
CA TYR A 291 -7.54 19.14 4.69
C TYR A 291 -7.35 17.65 5.02
N LEU A 292 -7.06 16.83 4.02
CA LEU A 292 -7.02 15.39 4.17
C LEU A 292 -5.80 14.98 5.01
N LEU A 293 -4.58 15.36 4.63
CA LEU A 293 -3.37 14.91 5.33
C LEU A 293 -3.13 15.71 6.62
N GLY A 294 -2.96 17.03 6.49
CA GLY A 294 -2.63 17.89 7.62
C GLY A 294 -3.81 18.10 8.59
N GLY A 295 -5.02 18.15 8.07
CA GLY A 295 -6.25 18.48 8.80
C GLY A 295 -6.89 17.30 9.52
N TRP A 296 -7.15 16.20 8.78
CA TRP A 296 -7.97 15.09 9.26
C TRP A 296 -7.20 13.80 9.52
N GLY A 297 -5.95 13.71 9.03
CA GLY A 297 -5.20 12.46 9.07
C GLY A 297 -5.86 11.41 8.18
N MET A 298 -6.33 11.81 7.00
CA MET A 298 -6.88 10.94 5.96
C MET A 298 -5.78 10.64 4.93
N PRO A 299 -5.37 9.38 4.75
CA PRO A 299 -4.39 9.00 3.74
C PRO A 299 -4.87 9.27 2.30
N ILE A 300 -3.92 9.57 1.42
CA ILE A 300 -4.14 9.71 -0.03
C ILE A 300 -3.28 8.67 -0.75
N GLU A 301 -3.90 7.75 -1.51
CA GLU A 301 -3.20 6.84 -2.42
C GLU A 301 -3.12 7.45 -3.81
N ILE A 302 -1.95 7.35 -4.43
CA ILE A 302 -1.70 7.91 -5.76
C ILE A 302 -1.16 6.81 -6.67
N ARG A 303 -1.75 6.68 -7.87
CA ARG A 303 -1.39 5.72 -8.94
C ARG A 303 -1.58 4.24 -8.63
N PRO A 304 -2.74 3.77 -8.10
CA PRO A 304 -3.08 2.36 -8.17
C PRO A 304 -3.31 1.92 -9.64
N ASN A 305 -2.93 0.68 -9.96
CA ASN A 305 -2.87 0.07 -11.29
C ASN A 305 -4.22 0.13 -12.04
N ALA A 306 -4.13 0.22 -13.37
CA ALA A 306 -5.23 0.32 -14.31
C ALA A 306 -6.19 -0.87 -14.31
N THR A 307 -5.82 -2.00 -13.70
CA THR A 307 -6.68 -3.17 -13.53
C THR A 307 -7.88 -2.91 -12.60
N MET A 308 -7.99 -1.74 -11.95
CA MET A 308 -9.26 -1.29 -11.36
C MET A 308 -10.43 -1.30 -12.37
N GLY A 309 -10.15 -1.07 -13.67
CA GLY A 309 -11.15 -1.17 -14.73
C GLY A 309 -11.74 -2.58 -14.93
N HIS A 310 -11.14 -3.62 -14.35
CA HIS A 310 -11.68 -4.99 -14.42
C HIS A 310 -12.96 -5.16 -13.60
N CYS A 311 -13.25 -4.27 -12.63
CA CYS A 311 -14.55 -4.24 -11.95
C CYS A 311 -15.64 -3.53 -12.78
N ALA A 312 -15.26 -2.77 -13.82
CA ALA A 312 -16.16 -1.87 -14.55
C ALA A 312 -16.58 -2.36 -15.96
N LEU A 313 -15.87 -3.33 -16.55
CA LEU A 313 -16.07 -3.75 -17.94
C LEU A 313 -16.78 -5.10 -18.07
N SER A 314 -18.09 -5.06 -18.30
CA SER A 314 -18.85 -6.17 -18.87
C SER A 314 -19.78 -5.64 -19.95
N THR A 315 -19.38 -5.75 -21.23
CA THR A 315 -20.22 -5.98 -22.44
C THR A 315 -19.52 -5.49 -23.70
N LEU A 316 -18.92 -6.37 -24.52
CA LEU A 316 -18.78 -6.19 -25.98
C LEU A 316 -18.65 -7.55 -26.69
N GLN A 317 -19.50 -7.80 -27.70
CA GLN A 317 -19.56 -9.03 -28.53
C GLN A 317 -18.55 -9.03 -29.72
N PRO A 318 -18.24 -10.20 -30.34
CA PRO A 318 -17.05 -10.39 -31.17
C PRO A 318 -17.25 -10.18 -32.68
N LEU A 319 -16.14 -9.91 -33.40
CA LEU A 319 -15.99 -10.09 -34.86
C LEU A 319 -14.90 -11.15 -35.17
N PRO A 320 -14.95 -11.87 -36.31
CA PRO A 320 -14.20 -13.10 -36.52
C PRO A 320 -12.86 -12.95 -37.26
N HIS A 321 -11.88 -13.72 -36.74
CA HIS A 321 -10.71 -14.37 -37.36
C HIS A 321 -9.74 -13.62 -38.31
N SER A 322 -8.45 -13.65 -37.94
CA SER A 322 -7.31 -13.88 -38.85
C SER A 322 -6.06 -14.39 -38.06
N PRO A 323 -5.13 -15.19 -38.66
CA PRO A 323 -4.13 -16.00 -37.93
C PRO A 323 -2.70 -15.41 -37.86
N TYR A 324 -2.02 -15.62 -36.70
CA TYR A 324 -0.57 -15.71 -36.32
C TYR A 324 0.52 -14.86 -37.06
N PRO A 325 1.63 -14.37 -36.43
CA PRO A 325 2.54 -15.15 -35.56
C PRO A 325 3.29 -14.40 -34.40
N GLU A 326 4.06 -15.21 -33.65
CA GLU A 326 5.02 -15.00 -32.56
C GLU A 326 5.50 -13.56 -32.20
N GLY A 327 5.26 -13.20 -30.94
CA GLY A 327 5.79 -11.99 -30.30
C GLY A 327 4.80 -11.40 -29.30
N LEU A 328 4.44 -12.14 -28.24
CA LEU A 328 3.45 -11.71 -27.24
C LEU A 328 3.96 -10.45 -26.51
N LYS A 329 3.47 -9.29 -26.94
CA LYS A 329 3.61 -8.03 -26.19
C LYS A 329 2.72 -8.13 -24.96
N TRP A 330 3.24 -7.70 -23.82
CA TRP A 330 2.57 -7.68 -22.51
C TRP A 330 1.12 -7.12 -22.54
N ASN A 331 0.83 -6.21 -23.49
CA ASN A 331 -0.51 -5.65 -23.75
C ASN A 331 -1.58 -6.70 -24.10
N ASP A 332 -1.24 -7.84 -24.70
CA ASP A 332 -2.21 -8.89 -25.08
C ASP A 332 -2.74 -9.70 -23.88
N ARG A 333 -2.05 -9.65 -22.71
CA ARG A 333 -2.51 -10.34 -21.49
C ARG A 333 -3.65 -9.60 -20.79
N ILE A 334 -3.68 -8.27 -20.89
CA ILE A 334 -4.76 -7.45 -20.29
C ILE A 334 -6.04 -7.59 -21.11
N GLU A 335 -5.96 -7.59 -22.45
CA GLU A 335 -7.10 -7.92 -23.33
C GLU A 335 -7.69 -9.32 -23.14
N ARG A 336 -6.85 -10.34 -22.87
CA ARG A 336 -7.35 -11.68 -22.55
C ARG A 336 -8.06 -11.76 -21.21
N LEU A 337 -7.61 -11.01 -20.20
CA LEU A 337 -8.31 -10.91 -18.91
C LEU A 337 -9.62 -10.11 -19.03
N TYR A 338 -9.68 -9.08 -19.89
CA TYR A 338 -10.92 -8.36 -20.20
C TYR A 338 -12.00 -9.28 -20.82
N ARG A 339 -11.60 -10.25 -21.65
CA ARG A 339 -12.54 -11.20 -22.29
C ARG A 339 -13.03 -12.31 -21.36
N MET A 340 -12.19 -12.77 -20.43
CA MET A 340 -12.58 -13.82 -19.47
C MET A 340 -13.50 -13.30 -18.35
N ALA A 341 -13.52 -11.99 -18.09
CA ALA A 341 -14.45 -11.37 -17.13
C ALA A 341 -15.86 -11.10 -17.69
N GLY A 342 -16.03 -11.16 -19.02
CA GLY A 342 -17.29 -10.84 -19.70
C GLY A 342 -18.24 -12.00 -19.97
N ASP A 343 -17.87 -13.24 -19.62
CA ASP A 343 -18.59 -14.46 -20.06
C ASP A 343 -19.48 -15.11 -18.98
N ASP A 344 -19.55 -14.54 -17.77
CA ASP A 344 -20.26 -15.17 -16.64
C ASP A 344 -21.77 -14.90 -16.62
N GLY A 345 -22.35 -14.17 -17.58
CA GLY A 345 -23.82 -13.99 -17.70
C GLY A 345 -24.54 -13.35 -16.49
N ILE A 346 -23.79 -12.86 -15.50
CA ILE A 346 -24.29 -12.16 -14.32
C ILE A 346 -24.25 -10.66 -14.62
N GLY A 347 -25.41 -10.02 -14.68
CA GLY A 347 -25.54 -8.58 -14.92
C GLY A 347 -24.72 -7.72 -13.95
N SER A 348 -24.36 -6.51 -14.40
CA SER A 348 -23.67 -5.42 -13.68
C SER A 348 -22.90 -5.87 -12.43
N GLN A 349 -21.62 -6.24 -12.61
CA GLN A 349 -20.70 -6.61 -11.53
C GLN A 349 -20.60 -5.48 -10.46
N PRO A 350 -20.36 -5.81 -9.18
CA PRO A 350 -20.27 -4.81 -8.12
C PRO A 350 -19.05 -3.90 -8.29
N ARG A 351 -19.25 -2.59 -8.15
CA ARG A 351 -18.20 -1.54 -8.14
C ARG A 351 -17.68 -1.23 -6.73
N THR A 352 -18.04 -2.09 -5.79
CA THR A 352 -17.49 -2.18 -4.45
C THR A 352 -16.66 -3.45 -4.34
N PHE A 353 -15.60 -3.42 -3.54
CA PHE A 353 -14.69 -4.55 -3.38
C PHE A 353 -14.06 -4.53 -1.99
N PHE A 354 -13.55 -5.68 -1.55
CA PHE A 354 -12.68 -5.71 -0.38
C PHE A 354 -11.25 -5.40 -0.80
N ILE A 355 -10.61 -4.49 -0.08
CA ILE A 355 -9.20 -4.17 -0.23
C ILE A 355 -8.44 -4.57 1.02
N SER A 356 -7.21 -5.06 0.83
CA SER A 356 -6.22 -5.27 1.87
C SER A 356 -4.86 -4.92 1.28
N LEU A 357 -4.23 -3.90 1.83
CA LEU A 357 -2.91 -3.41 1.45
C LEU A 357 -1.97 -3.49 2.65
N GLN A 358 -0.80 -4.08 2.42
CA GLN A 358 0.28 -4.06 3.37
C GLN A 358 1.04 -2.74 3.25
N VAL A 359 1.30 -2.09 4.38
CA VAL A 359 2.17 -0.93 4.45
C VAL A 359 3.51 -1.41 4.96
N ASP A 360 4.54 -1.35 4.11
CA ASP A 360 5.88 -1.76 4.50
C ASP A 360 6.52 -0.73 5.45
N GLN A 361 7.15 -1.24 6.50
CA GLN A 361 7.82 -0.43 7.51
C GLN A 361 9.34 -0.61 7.45
N TYR A 362 10.06 0.50 7.62
CA TYR A 362 11.42 0.47 8.14
C TYR A 362 11.35 0.74 9.65
N ASP A 363 11.58 -0.29 10.47
CA ASP A 363 11.61 -0.18 11.93
C ASP A 363 13.05 -0.20 12.46
N PRO A 364 13.61 0.96 12.85
CA PRO A 364 14.94 0.97 13.49
C PRO A 364 14.93 0.39 14.90
N LEU A 365 13.76 0.22 15.56
CA LEU A 365 13.63 -0.26 16.94
C LEU A 365 13.57 -1.80 17.05
N THR A 366 13.30 -2.52 15.96
CA THR A 366 13.38 -4.00 15.94
C THR A 366 14.79 -4.53 15.69
N LEU A 367 15.78 -3.68 15.44
CA LEU A 367 17.20 -4.05 15.45
C LEU A 367 17.72 -4.16 16.89
N SER A 368 17.07 -5.00 17.71
CA SER A 368 17.69 -5.46 18.94
C SER A 368 18.76 -6.49 18.56
N PRO A 369 20.02 -6.37 19.02
CA PRO A 369 21.10 -7.30 18.69
C PRO A 369 20.96 -8.66 19.40
N ASN A 370 19.78 -8.98 19.95
CA ASN A 370 19.57 -10.14 20.78
C ASN A 370 18.70 -11.20 20.05
N PRO A 371 19.31 -12.24 19.45
CA PRO A 371 18.61 -13.24 18.63
C PRO A 371 17.70 -14.20 19.42
N GLU A 372 17.51 -14.00 20.73
CA GLU A 372 16.75 -14.91 21.59
C GLU A 372 15.27 -14.53 21.83
N LYS A 373 14.76 -13.46 21.21
CA LYS A 373 13.36 -13.01 21.40
C LYS A 373 12.65 -12.53 20.14
N THR A 374 12.72 -13.30 19.06
CA THR A 374 11.84 -13.09 17.91
C THR A 374 10.78 -14.19 17.90
N ASP A 375 9.63 -13.92 18.51
CA ASP A 375 8.45 -14.79 18.39
C ASP A 375 7.85 -14.60 16.99
N TRP A 376 8.15 -15.54 16.09
CA TRP A 376 7.51 -15.59 14.78
C TRP A 376 6.11 -16.17 14.92
N GLN A 377 5.08 -15.35 14.77
CA GLN A 377 3.71 -15.83 14.68
C GLN A 377 3.36 -16.16 13.22
N VAL A 378 3.22 -17.45 12.91
CA VAL A 378 2.66 -17.93 11.64
C VAL A 378 1.16 -18.12 11.85
N ALA A 379 0.33 -17.25 11.27
CA ALA A 379 -1.11 -17.43 11.25
C ALA A 379 -1.50 -18.41 10.12
N LEU A 380 -1.83 -19.65 10.48
CA LEU A 380 -2.50 -20.61 9.59
C LEU A 380 -4.01 -20.43 9.73
N ILE A 381 -4.62 -19.70 8.80
CA ILE A 381 -6.09 -19.59 8.72
C ILE A 381 -6.60 -20.84 7.98
N ARG A 382 -7.20 -21.78 8.73
CA ARG A 382 -7.91 -22.93 8.16
C ARG A 382 -9.39 -22.57 8.06
N LEU A 383 -9.86 -22.28 6.84
CA LEU A 383 -11.28 -22.14 6.56
C LEU A 383 -11.89 -23.56 6.44
N SER A 384 -12.61 -24.02 7.45
CA SER A 384 -13.57 -25.11 7.29
C SER A 384 -14.97 -24.51 7.20
N ASN A 385 -15.73 -24.97 6.21
CA ASN A 385 -17.12 -24.54 5.99
C ASN A 385 -17.94 -24.80 7.26
N ASP A 386 -18.64 -23.75 7.67
CA ASP A 386 -19.65 -23.67 8.71
C ASP A 386 -19.14 -23.68 10.17
N GLN A 387 -19.29 -22.51 10.81
CA GLN A 387 -18.99 -22.11 12.20
C GLN A 387 -17.60 -21.47 12.42
N ILE A 388 -17.60 -20.16 12.74
CA ILE A 388 -16.47 -19.48 13.38
C ILE A 388 -16.54 -19.82 14.87
N ASP A 389 -15.68 -20.72 15.33
CA ASP A 389 -15.48 -20.98 16.76
C ASP A 389 -14.18 -20.28 17.21
N LEU A 390 -14.32 -19.29 18.11
CA LEU A 390 -13.22 -18.51 18.69
C LEU A 390 -12.74 -19.07 20.04
N THR A 391 -12.96 -20.36 20.33
CA THR A 391 -12.46 -20.95 21.56
C THR A 391 -11.05 -21.55 21.42
N GLN A 392 -10.07 -20.80 21.95
CA GLN A 392 -8.77 -21.23 22.50
C GLN A 392 -7.88 -22.21 21.70
N LEU A 393 -6.76 -21.70 21.22
CA LEU A 393 -5.53 -22.49 21.03
C LEU A 393 -4.33 -21.71 21.59
N TRP A 394 -4.11 -21.81 22.90
CA TRP A 394 -2.80 -21.60 23.50
C TRP A 394 -2.12 -22.97 23.54
N ALA A 395 -1.33 -23.29 22.52
CA ALA A 395 -0.41 -24.43 22.58
C ALA A 395 1.00 -23.91 22.89
N THR A 396 1.30 -23.74 24.18
CA THR A 396 2.70 -23.75 24.61
C THR A 396 3.20 -25.19 24.48
N THR A 397 4.11 -25.45 23.55
CA THR A 397 4.75 -26.77 23.46
C THR A 397 6.00 -26.73 24.32
N PRO A 398 6.10 -27.51 25.41
CA PRO A 398 7.33 -27.56 26.20
C PRO A 398 8.44 -28.27 25.42
N LEU A 399 9.68 -27.77 25.56
CA LEU A 399 10.90 -28.37 25.03
C LEU A 399 10.99 -29.85 25.42
N ALA A 400 11.01 -30.76 24.44
CA ALA A 400 11.22 -32.18 24.67
C ALA A 400 12.69 -32.45 25.08
N PRO A 401 12.95 -33.38 26.02
CA PRO A 401 14.30 -33.71 26.47
C PRO A 401 15.08 -34.50 25.40
N PRO A 402 16.42 -34.44 25.39
CA PRO A 402 17.23 -35.03 24.32
C PRO A 402 17.18 -36.56 24.32
N LEU A 403 16.95 -37.13 23.12
CA LEU A 403 16.91 -38.57 22.84
C LEU A 403 18.32 -39.21 22.96
N GLN A 404 18.39 -40.32 23.70
CA GLN A 404 19.55 -41.21 23.79
C GLN A 404 19.77 -42.00 22.49
N SER A 405 21.03 -42.35 22.22
CA SER A 405 21.53 -43.05 21.02
C SER A 405 20.98 -44.48 20.83
N PRO A 406 20.90 -45.00 19.58
CA PRO A 406 20.20 -46.25 19.30
C PRO A 406 21.09 -47.48 19.46
N SER A 407 20.53 -48.56 20.03
CA SER A 407 21.08 -49.91 19.97
C SER A 407 20.19 -50.84 19.13
N ARG A 408 20.80 -51.91 18.62
CA ARG A 408 20.44 -52.74 17.45
C ARG A 408 19.24 -53.70 17.61
N THR A 409 18.55 -53.92 16.47
CA THR A 409 17.90 -55.17 15.92
C THR A 409 16.60 -55.75 16.55
N PRO A 410 15.79 -56.60 15.85
CA PRO A 410 15.53 -56.77 14.40
C PRO A 410 14.01 -56.93 14.00
N ARG A 411 13.78 -56.99 12.68
CA ARG A 411 12.56 -57.30 11.87
C ARG A 411 11.41 -58.12 12.50
N ARG A 412 10.16 -57.74 12.13
CA ARG A 412 9.05 -58.67 11.77
C ARG A 412 8.00 -58.02 10.86
N ASP A 413 7.27 -58.89 10.16
CA ASP A 413 6.53 -58.75 8.89
C ASP A 413 5.06 -58.25 8.94
N TYR A 414 4.63 -57.72 7.78
CA TYR A 414 3.30 -57.62 7.10
C TYR A 414 1.98 -57.30 7.84
N GLY A 415 1.22 -56.32 7.31
CA GLY A 415 -0.26 -56.29 7.44
C GLY A 415 -1.01 -54.98 7.11
N SER A 416 -1.71 -54.96 5.97
CA SER A 416 -2.97 -54.25 5.62
C SER A 416 -3.11 -52.70 5.59
N ARG A 417 -3.88 -52.27 4.59
CA ARG A 417 -4.28 -50.91 4.18
C ARG A 417 -5.03 -50.09 5.25
N SER A 418 -4.73 -48.79 5.33
CA SER A 418 -5.73 -47.72 5.54
C SER A 418 -5.19 -46.37 5.05
N HIS A 419 -6.06 -45.55 4.45
CA HIS A 419 -5.78 -44.22 3.92
C HIS A 419 -5.17 -43.26 4.97
N SER A 420 -4.19 -42.46 4.54
CA SER A 420 -3.74 -41.25 5.24
C SER A 420 -3.39 -40.17 4.21
N PRO A 421 -3.73 -38.88 4.46
CA PRO A 421 -3.49 -37.77 3.53
C PRO A 421 -1.99 -37.45 3.43
N PRO A 422 -1.54 -36.68 2.41
CA PRO A 422 -0.13 -36.36 2.26
C PRO A 422 0.37 -35.59 3.49
N ALA A 423 1.36 -36.18 4.17
CA ALA A 423 2.10 -35.51 5.23
C ALA A 423 2.87 -34.33 4.62
N ALA A 424 2.68 -33.13 5.19
CA ALA A 424 3.63 -32.05 5.03
C ALA A 424 4.91 -32.41 5.81
N ALA A 425 5.99 -32.73 5.10
CA ALA A 425 7.30 -32.92 5.71
C ALA A 425 8.01 -31.56 5.76
N VAL A 426 8.28 -31.08 6.98
CA VAL A 426 9.19 -29.95 7.23
C VAL A 426 10.50 -30.56 7.75
N PHE A 427 11.58 -30.46 6.99
CA PHE A 427 12.91 -30.89 7.44
C PHE A 427 13.67 -29.69 7.99
N PHE A 428 14.15 -29.78 9.23
CA PHE A 428 15.15 -28.89 9.81
C PHE A 428 16.43 -29.69 10.08
N ILE A 429 17.56 -29.30 9.50
CA ILE A 429 18.89 -29.82 9.88
C ILE A 429 19.71 -28.64 10.42
N PRO A 430 20.02 -28.58 11.72
CA PRO A 430 20.96 -27.60 12.25
C PRO A 430 22.41 -28.06 12.04
N SER A 431 23.28 -27.17 11.56
CA SER A 431 24.74 -27.33 11.66
C SER A 431 25.24 -26.64 12.93
N PRO A 432 26.13 -27.26 13.74
CA PRO A 432 26.57 -26.69 15.01
C PRO A 432 27.62 -25.58 14.82
N PRO A 433 27.69 -24.60 15.74
CA PRO A 433 28.74 -23.59 15.75
C PRO A 433 30.06 -24.22 16.23
N LYS A 434 31.18 -23.87 15.60
CA LYS A 434 32.51 -24.15 16.15
C LYS A 434 33.24 -22.85 16.42
N GLY A 435 33.49 -22.60 17.70
CA GLY A 435 34.52 -21.69 18.18
C GLY A 435 34.97 -22.12 19.58
N ALA A 436 36.21 -22.61 19.68
CA ALA A 436 37.19 -22.40 20.76
C ALA A 436 38.07 -23.64 21.02
N GLU A 437 39.38 -23.42 20.82
CA GLU A 437 40.54 -23.95 21.56
C GLU A 437 40.91 -25.45 21.51
N SER A 438 42.09 -25.70 20.93
CA SER A 438 43.10 -26.56 21.54
C SER A 438 44.50 -26.04 21.17
N GLU A 439 45.21 -25.45 22.13
CA GLU A 439 46.67 -25.53 22.20
C GLU A 439 47.03 -27.02 22.34
N ASP A 440 47.91 -27.58 21.49
CA ASP A 440 49.31 -27.80 21.87
C ASP A 440 50.15 -28.45 20.75
N SER A 441 51.30 -27.84 20.51
CA SER A 441 52.62 -28.45 20.20
C SER A 441 52.96 -29.13 18.85
N ILE A 442 54.01 -28.53 18.24
CA ILE A 442 55.17 -29.11 17.53
C ILE A 442 55.03 -29.45 16.03
N GLY A 443 55.80 -28.73 15.19
CA GLY A 443 56.16 -29.25 13.86
C GLY A 443 56.74 -28.33 12.78
N ARG A 444 57.74 -27.48 13.08
CA ARG A 444 58.85 -27.04 12.19
C ARG A 444 58.61 -26.80 10.66
N ARG A 445 59.04 -25.57 10.28
CA ARG A 445 59.90 -25.16 9.12
C ARG A 445 59.25 -24.54 7.87
N ARG A 446 59.61 -23.24 7.72
CA ARG A 446 60.36 -22.58 6.61
C ARG A 446 59.60 -21.85 5.48
N HIS A 447 59.90 -20.54 5.47
CA HIS A 447 60.30 -19.64 4.36
C HIS A 447 59.27 -18.85 3.52
N GLY A 448 59.52 -17.53 3.46
CA GLY A 448 59.28 -16.61 2.32
C GLY A 448 58.08 -15.68 2.50
N SER A 449 58.19 -14.47 3.06
CA SER A 449 58.72 -13.20 2.53
C SER A 449 57.75 -12.35 1.67
N LEU A 450 57.51 -11.12 2.16
CA LEU A 450 57.36 -9.81 1.45
C LEU A 450 56.00 -9.31 0.92
N GLY A 451 55.74 -8.01 1.23
CA GLY A 451 54.85 -7.04 0.52
C GLY A 451 53.52 -6.74 1.24
N LEU A 452 53.25 -5.68 2.04
CA LEU A 452 53.41 -4.21 1.97
C LEU A 452 52.39 -3.45 1.07
N ALA A 453 51.73 -2.45 1.69
CA ALA A 453 50.97 -1.26 1.18
C ALA A 453 49.51 -1.47 0.70
N GLN A 454 48.49 -0.92 1.39
CA GLN A 454 47.97 0.48 1.39
C GLN A 454 47.30 0.91 0.07
N TYR A 455 45.97 1.06 0.07
CA TYR A 455 45.24 2.34 0.21
C TYR A 455 43.76 2.07 0.52
#